data_AF-A0A2V8HG68-F1
#
_entry.id   AF-A0A2V8HG68-F1
#
_cell.length_a   1.000
_cell.length_b   1.000
_cell.length_c   1.000
_cell.angle_alpha   90.00
_cell.angle_beta   90.00
_cell.angle_gamma   90.00
#
_symmetry.space_group_name_H-M   'P 1'
#
loop_
_entity.id
_entity.type
_entity.pdbx_description
1 polymer ?
#
loop_
_entity_poly.entity_id
_entity_poly.type
_entity_poly.pdbx_seq_one_letter_code
_entity_poly.pdbx_strand_id
1 'polypeptide(L)'
;MPMRLVILLTVLSAALAAPQPASAQRAGGAQPPAPTNLKVLAPNTDMPFTMQLFDEALGVQCTYCHVQGDLASDANPKKDIARKMIGIVRQIDGSFPSSTGVFPAGYHEVDCTTCHRGSVKPETEAAREFYNRGESLGGPAPQVTAAVNLKVLPPGTQVHGGGVMHEFRNALHVDCSFCHGGGRPFEAEANPRKDIARNMILLVRQINTNFPGMGVFPNGPQAVTCWTCHRGDPHPTGINNKDYGPPKGAQ
;
A
#
# COMPACT_ATOMS: atom_id res chain seq x y z
N MET A 1 -66.55 53.02 -14.09
CA MET A 1 -65.68 53.13 -15.28
C MET A 1 -65.12 51.75 -15.60
N PRO A 2 -65.13 51.31 -16.87
CA PRO A 2 -65.27 49.91 -17.23
C PRO A 2 -63.97 49.19 -17.58
N MET A 3 -64.05 47.87 -17.36
CA MET A 3 -63.10 46.78 -17.55
C MET A 3 -62.74 46.60 -19.04
N ARG A 4 -61.43 46.54 -19.36
CA ARG A 4 -60.94 46.29 -20.72
C ARG A 4 -60.63 44.80 -20.93
N LEU A 5 -61.22 44.28 -22.00
CA LEU A 5 -61.13 42.97 -22.61
C LEU A 5 -59.67 42.63 -23.00
N VAL A 6 -59.18 41.44 -22.62
CA VAL A 6 -57.95 40.85 -23.18
C VAL A 6 -58.32 39.52 -23.81
N ILE A 7 -58.29 39.47 -25.14
CA ILE A 7 -58.56 38.28 -25.95
C ILE A 7 -57.25 37.50 -26.12
N LEU A 8 -57.26 36.22 -25.71
CA LEU A 8 -56.18 35.26 -25.94
C LEU A 8 -56.03 34.97 -27.45
N LEU A 9 -54.83 35.21 -28.00
CA LEU A 9 -54.40 34.65 -29.28
C LEU A 9 -53.45 33.47 -29.01
N THR A 10 -53.93 32.26 -29.27
CA THR A 10 -53.14 31.03 -29.33
C THR A 10 -52.40 30.98 -30.66
N VAL A 11 -51.07 31.16 -30.65
CA VAL A 11 -50.21 30.95 -31.82
C VAL A 11 -49.73 29.50 -31.82
N LEU A 12 -50.19 28.75 -32.82
CA LEU A 12 -49.80 27.38 -33.11
C LEU A 12 -48.45 27.40 -33.86
N SER A 13 -47.35 27.14 -33.15
CA SER A 13 -46.02 27.04 -33.76
C SER A 13 -45.81 25.67 -34.40
N ALA A 14 -45.78 25.64 -35.74
CA ALA A 14 -45.31 24.49 -36.52
C ALA A 14 -43.79 24.37 -36.39
N ALA A 15 -43.32 23.35 -35.68
CA ALA A 15 -41.90 23.02 -35.62
C ALA A 15 -41.47 22.33 -36.93
N LEU A 16 -40.62 22.99 -37.71
CA LEU A 16 -39.87 22.34 -38.78
C LEU A 16 -38.87 21.38 -38.14
N ALA A 17 -39.05 20.08 -38.33
CA ALA A 17 -38.07 19.07 -37.96
C ALA A 17 -36.91 19.09 -38.96
N ALA A 18 -35.77 19.66 -38.56
CA ALA A 18 -34.50 19.45 -39.26
C ALA A 18 -33.97 18.04 -38.93
N PRO A 19 -33.48 17.26 -39.91
CA PRO A 19 -32.87 15.97 -39.61
C PRO A 19 -31.59 16.20 -38.80
N GLN A 20 -31.52 15.65 -37.59
CA GLN A 20 -30.28 15.63 -36.83
C GLN A 20 -29.27 14.71 -37.53
N PRO A 21 -27.98 15.08 -37.62
CA PRO A 21 -26.96 14.17 -38.11
C PRO A 21 -26.92 12.98 -37.16
N ALA A 22 -27.17 11.78 -37.71
CA ALA A 22 -27.02 10.53 -37.01
C ALA A 22 -25.63 10.51 -36.37
N SER A 23 -25.59 10.37 -35.04
CA SER A 23 -24.38 10.08 -34.29
C SER A 23 -23.73 8.86 -34.93
N ALA A 24 -22.61 9.07 -35.61
CA ALA A 24 -21.74 8.01 -36.08
C ALA A 24 -21.34 7.19 -34.84
N GLN A 25 -21.99 6.05 -34.66
CA GLN A 25 -21.54 5.02 -33.75
C GLN A 25 -20.08 4.75 -34.09
N ARG A 26 -19.18 5.07 -33.16
CA ARG A 26 -17.77 4.69 -33.27
C ARG A 26 -17.76 3.19 -33.51
N ALA A 27 -17.41 2.81 -34.74
CA ALA A 27 -17.16 1.43 -35.10
C ALA A 27 -16.18 0.84 -34.07
N GLY A 28 -16.51 -0.34 -33.56
CA GLY A 28 -15.77 -1.01 -32.50
C GLY A 28 -14.28 -1.02 -32.81
N GLY A 29 -13.50 -0.38 -31.92
CA GLY A 29 -12.06 -0.54 -31.92
C GLY A 29 -11.75 -2.02 -31.76
N ALA A 30 -10.87 -2.54 -32.62
CA ALA A 30 -10.34 -3.89 -32.48
C ALA A 30 -9.86 -4.09 -31.04
N GLN A 31 -10.32 -5.16 -30.41
CA GLN A 31 -9.87 -5.52 -29.07
C GLN A 31 -8.35 -5.66 -29.12
N PRO A 32 -7.60 -5.04 -28.18
CA PRO A 32 -6.14 -5.14 -28.16
C PRO A 32 -5.73 -6.62 -28.22
N PRO A 33 -4.66 -6.96 -28.95
CA PRO A 33 -4.19 -8.33 -29.00
C PRO A 33 -3.95 -8.85 -27.58
N ALA A 34 -4.30 -10.11 -27.35
CA ALA A 34 -4.16 -10.72 -26.03
C ALA A 34 -2.69 -10.59 -25.55
N PRO A 35 -2.47 -10.25 -24.27
CA PRO A 35 -1.13 -10.09 -23.74
C PRO A 35 -0.35 -11.41 -23.82
N THR A 36 0.92 -11.32 -24.21
CA THR A 36 1.84 -12.46 -24.29
C THR A 36 2.99 -12.31 -23.28
N ASN A 37 3.73 -13.40 -23.01
CA ASN A 37 4.82 -13.44 -22.02
C ASN A 37 4.40 -13.07 -20.57
N LEU A 38 3.21 -13.52 -20.17
CA LEU A 38 2.74 -13.44 -18.79
C LEU A 38 3.41 -14.55 -17.96
N LYS A 39 4.37 -14.17 -17.10
CA LYS A 39 5.09 -15.12 -16.23
C LYS A 39 4.47 -15.23 -14.83
N VAL A 40 3.88 -14.14 -14.33
CA VAL A 40 3.35 -14.06 -12.97
C VAL A 40 1.88 -13.70 -12.94
N LEU A 41 1.36 -12.89 -13.87
CA LEU A 41 -0.07 -12.57 -13.93
C LEU A 41 -0.85 -13.65 -14.68
N ALA A 42 -2.12 -13.82 -14.33
CA ALA A 42 -3.00 -14.78 -14.99
C ALA A 42 -3.46 -14.25 -16.37
N PRO A 43 -3.75 -15.12 -17.35
CA PRO A 43 -4.19 -14.70 -18.68
C PRO A 43 -5.48 -13.86 -18.69
N ASN A 44 -6.36 -14.08 -17.70
CA ASN A 44 -7.63 -13.38 -17.55
C ASN A 44 -7.55 -12.15 -16.64
N THR A 45 -6.35 -11.75 -16.20
CA THR A 45 -6.17 -10.50 -15.42
C THR A 45 -6.64 -9.30 -16.24
N ASP A 46 -7.20 -8.29 -15.57
CA ASP A 46 -7.47 -6.99 -16.19
C ASP A 46 -6.14 -6.23 -16.36
N MET A 47 -5.54 -6.37 -17.54
CA MET A 47 -4.22 -5.84 -17.83
C MET A 47 -4.19 -4.30 -17.83
N PRO A 48 -5.13 -3.59 -18.50
CA PRO A 48 -5.21 -2.13 -18.42
C PRO A 48 -5.26 -1.61 -16.98
N PHE A 49 -6.14 -2.17 -16.15
CA PHE A 49 -6.26 -1.76 -14.75
C PHE A 49 -4.97 -2.06 -13.96
N THR A 50 -4.42 -3.26 -14.12
CA THR A 50 -3.19 -3.67 -13.42
C THR A 50 -2.00 -2.77 -13.76
N MET A 51 -1.82 -2.43 -15.04
CA MET A 51 -0.72 -1.56 -15.46
C MET A 51 -0.92 -0.12 -14.98
N GLN A 52 -2.14 0.39 -15.00
CA GLN A 52 -2.46 1.71 -14.45
C GLN A 52 -2.16 1.78 -12.94
N LEU A 53 -2.50 0.72 -12.20
CA LEU A 53 -2.22 0.59 -10.78
C LEU A 53 -0.71 0.61 -10.48
N PHE A 54 0.10 -0.05 -11.32
CA PHE A 54 1.56 0.03 -11.21
C PHE A 54 2.10 1.42 -11.52
N ASP A 55 1.61 2.06 -12.59
CA ASP A 55 2.01 3.42 -12.96
C ASP A 55 1.71 4.41 -11.84
N GLU A 56 0.54 4.33 -11.21
CA GLU A 56 0.14 5.16 -10.08
C GLU A 56 0.98 4.88 -8.82
N ALA A 57 1.13 3.61 -8.46
CA ALA A 57 1.87 3.24 -7.27
C ALA A 57 3.34 3.65 -7.32
N LEU A 58 3.97 3.58 -8.50
CA LEU A 58 5.38 3.91 -8.68
C LEU A 58 5.62 5.37 -9.13
N GLY A 59 4.57 6.07 -9.59
CA GLY A 59 4.69 7.42 -10.17
C GLY A 59 5.42 7.43 -11.52
N VAL A 60 5.18 6.42 -12.36
CA VAL A 60 5.90 6.22 -13.63
C VAL A 60 4.95 6.11 -14.83
N GLN A 61 5.52 5.93 -16.02
CA GLN A 61 4.79 5.64 -17.25
C GLN A 61 5.20 4.27 -17.78
N CYS A 62 4.41 3.70 -18.70
CA CYS A 62 4.59 2.34 -19.20
C CYS A 62 6.02 2.04 -19.72
N THR A 63 6.67 3.01 -20.36
CA THR A 63 8.05 2.89 -20.90
C THR A 63 9.12 2.75 -19.82
N TYR A 64 8.80 3.02 -18.55
CA TYR A 64 9.69 2.75 -17.43
C TYR A 64 10.00 1.26 -17.32
N CYS A 65 9.00 0.40 -17.55
CA CYS A 65 9.16 -1.06 -17.49
C CYS A 65 9.13 -1.73 -18.86
N HIS A 66 8.39 -1.19 -19.83
CA HIS A 66 8.19 -1.81 -21.14
C HIS A 66 9.09 -1.23 -22.22
N VAL A 67 9.40 -2.05 -23.22
CA VAL A 67 10.02 -1.60 -24.47
C VAL A 67 8.93 -0.99 -25.35
N GLN A 68 9.18 0.19 -25.91
CA GLN A 68 8.22 0.85 -26.80
C GLN A 68 7.97 -0.01 -28.04
N GLY A 69 6.69 -0.27 -28.36
CA GLY A 69 6.32 -1.12 -29.48
C GLY A 69 6.39 -2.63 -29.21
N ASP A 70 6.96 -3.06 -28.08
CA ASP A 70 7.01 -4.47 -27.68
C ASP A 70 6.82 -4.60 -26.15
N LEU A 71 5.56 -4.62 -25.72
CA LEU A 71 5.21 -4.78 -24.31
C LEU A 71 5.58 -6.17 -23.76
N ALA A 72 5.71 -7.18 -24.62
CA ALA A 72 6.03 -8.55 -24.24
C ALA A 72 7.52 -8.74 -23.96
N SER A 73 8.39 -7.93 -24.56
CA SER A 73 9.84 -7.95 -24.35
C SER A 73 10.26 -7.93 -22.89
N ASP A 74 11.34 -8.64 -22.58
CA ASP A 74 12.05 -8.61 -21.31
C ASP A 74 13.40 -7.86 -21.42
N ALA A 75 13.66 -7.17 -22.53
CA ALA A 75 14.92 -6.46 -22.74
C ALA A 75 15.12 -5.29 -21.75
N ASN A 76 14.03 -4.77 -21.16
CA ASN A 76 14.12 -3.84 -20.04
C ASN A 76 14.14 -4.61 -18.69
N PRO A 77 15.26 -4.58 -17.94
CA PRO A 77 15.41 -5.36 -16.71
C PRO A 77 14.45 -4.93 -15.58
N LYS A 78 13.87 -3.71 -15.66
CA LYS A 78 12.89 -3.23 -14.68
C LYS A 78 11.60 -4.07 -14.68
N LYS A 79 11.27 -4.71 -15.80
CA LYS A 79 10.13 -5.64 -15.89
C LYS A 79 10.31 -6.88 -15.02
N ASP A 80 11.53 -7.42 -14.97
CA ASP A 80 11.83 -8.55 -14.08
C ASP A 80 11.83 -8.14 -12.61
N ILE A 81 12.25 -6.92 -12.30
CA ILE A 81 12.11 -6.36 -10.94
C ILE A 81 10.63 -6.27 -10.55
N ALA A 82 9.77 -5.74 -11.42
CA ALA A 82 8.34 -5.66 -11.17
C ALA A 82 7.71 -7.05 -10.92
N ARG A 83 8.13 -8.08 -11.65
CA ARG A 83 7.70 -9.47 -11.39
C ARG A 83 8.08 -9.96 -10.00
N LYS A 84 9.28 -9.62 -9.52
CA LYS A 84 9.69 -9.97 -8.15
C LYS A 84 8.89 -9.19 -7.09
N MET A 85 8.53 -7.93 -7.37
CA MET A 85 7.66 -7.14 -6.48
C MET A 85 6.27 -7.75 -6.33
N ILE A 86 5.69 -8.31 -7.41
CA ILE A 86 4.45 -9.09 -7.34
C ILE A 86 4.65 -10.32 -6.43
N GLY A 87 5.83 -10.93 -6.47
CA GLY A 87 6.21 -12.01 -5.55
C GLY A 87 6.22 -11.59 -4.08
N ILE A 88 6.71 -10.38 -3.75
CA ILE A 88 6.65 -9.85 -2.38
C ILE A 88 5.20 -9.72 -1.93
N VAL A 89 4.34 -9.06 -2.72
CA VAL A 89 2.94 -8.83 -2.36
C VAL A 89 2.24 -10.16 -2.07
N ARG A 90 2.46 -11.17 -2.92
CA ARG A 90 1.91 -12.53 -2.71
C ARG A 90 2.41 -13.20 -1.43
N GLN A 91 3.68 -13.02 -1.08
CA GLN A 91 4.20 -13.56 0.18
C GLN A 91 3.53 -12.87 1.38
N ILE A 92 3.31 -11.56 1.28
CA ILE A 92 2.64 -10.80 2.35
C ILE A 92 1.17 -11.23 2.48
N ASP A 93 0.46 -11.40 1.35
CA ASP A 93 -0.94 -11.84 1.35
C ASP A 93 -1.13 -13.15 2.12
N GLY A 94 -0.19 -14.10 1.99
CA GLY A 94 -0.23 -15.36 2.75
C GLY A 94 -0.10 -15.21 4.28
N SER A 95 0.23 -14.01 4.77
CA SER A 95 0.35 -13.70 6.20
C SER A 95 -0.88 -13.00 6.78
N PHE A 96 -1.84 -12.59 5.94
CA PHE A 96 -3.04 -11.86 6.33
C PHE A 96 -4.30 -12.51 5.76
N PRO A 97 -5.50 -12.16 6.26
CA PRO A 97 -6.75 -12.58 5.61
C PRO A 97 -6.91 -11.94 4.22
N SER A 98 -6.35 -12.57 3.17
CA SER A 98 -6.56 -12.19 1.76
C SER A 98 -7.64 -13.06 1.12
N SER A 99 -8.46 -12.52 0.21
CA SER A 99 -9.36 -13.37 -0.57
C SER A 99 -8.59 -14.15 -1.64
N THR A 100 -9.09 -15.31 -2.07
CA THR A 100 -8.45 -16.09 -3.14
C THR A 100 -8.40 -15.31 -4.45
N GLY A 101 -7.21 -14.96 -4.91
CA GLY A 101 -7.01 -14.28 -6.18
C GLY A 101 -5.56 -13.84 -6.38
N VAL A 102 -5.14 -13.74 -7.63
CA VAL A 102 -3.85 -13.15 -7.99
C VAL A 102 -4.07 -11.65 -8.16
N PHE A 103 -3.27 -10.83 -7.47
CA PHE A 103 -3.25 -9.38 -7.64
C PHE A 103 -3.43 -8.98 -9.13
N PRO A 104 -4.35 -8.06 -9.44
CA PRO A 104 -5.15 -7.25 -8.52
C PRO A 104 -6.50 -7.89 -8.12
N ALA A 105 -6.75 -9.14 -8.49
CA ALA A 105 -8.04 -9.79 -8.20
C ALA A 105 -8.14 -10.22 -6.74
N GLY A 106 -9.20 -9.79 -6.08
CA GLY A 106 -9.47 -10.13 -4.68
C GLY A 106 -9.00 -9.06 -3.69
N TYR A 107 -9.29 -9.29 -2.41
CA TYR A 107 -8.80 -8.51 -1.29
C TYR A 107 -7.34 -8.84 -0.99
N HIS A 108 -6.52 -7.80 -0.98
CA HIS A 108 -5.11 -7.82 -0.61
C HIS A 108 -4.89 -6.80 0.50
N GLU A 109 -4.33 -7.24 1.63
CA GLU A 109 -4.09 -6.37 2.80
C GLU A 109 -3.02 -5.31 2.50
N VAL A 110 -2.07 -5.65 1.63
CA VAL A 110 -1.06 -4.71 1.14
C VAL A 110 -1.07 -4.71 -0.38
N ASP A 111 -0.69 -3.58 -0.96
CA ASP A 111 -0.49 -3.46 -2.39
C ASP A 111 0.75 -2.60 -2.71
N CYS A 112 0.95 -2.32 -3.99
CA CYS A 112 2.09 -1.54 -4.46
C CYS A 112 2.14 -0.14 -3.81
N THR A 113 0.97 0.49 -3.59
CA THR A 113 0.87 1.82 -2.97
C THR A 113 1.22 1.79 -1.50
N THR A 114 0.99 0.68 -0.79
CA THR A 114 1.35 0.50 0.62
C THR A 114 2.84 0.74 0.87
N CYS A 115 3.69 0.48 -0.12
CA CYS A 115 5.14 0.71 -0.01
C CYS A 115 5.59 1.92 -0.84
N HIS A 116 5.24 1.94 -2.12
CA HIS A 116 5.84 2.86 -3.09
C HIS A 116 5.28 4.29 -2.99
N ARG A 117 3.99 4.47 -2.69
CA ARG A 117 3.33 5.78 -2.53
C ARG A 117 3.74 6.84 -3.59
N GLY A 118 3.74 6.44 -4.86
CA GLY A 118 4.09 7.32 -5.98
C GLY A 118 5.59 7.48 -6.23
N SER A 119 6.42 6.63 -5.63
CA SER A 119 7.88 6.64 -5.78
C SER A 119 8.42 5.26 -6.15
N VAL A 120 9.29 5.21 -7.16
CA VAL A 120 10.06 4.01 -7.51
C VAL A 120 10.98 3.52 -6.39
N LYS A 121 11.27 4.40 -5.41
CA LYS A 121 12.01 4.10 -4.19
C LYS A 121 11.08 4.23 -2.97
N PRO A 122 10.61 3.11 -2.39
CA PRO A 122 9.91 3.16 -1.11
C PRO A 122 10.82 3.76 -0.03
N GLU A 123 10.24 4.49 0.92
CA GLU A 123 11.00 4.92 2.09
C GLU A 123 11.17 3.77 3.09
N THR A 124 12.26 3.79 3.84
CA THR A 124 12.60 2.74 4.82
C THR A 124 12.82 3.28 6.21
N GLU A 125 12.71 4.58 6.39
CA GLU A 125 12.91 5.24 7.67
C GLU A 125 12.04 6.49 7.77
N ALA A 126 11.66 6.83 9.00
CA ALA A 126 10.88 8.01 9.27
C ALA A 126 11.71 9.27 8.99
N ALA A 127 11.12 10.24 8.28
CA ALA A 127 11.76 11.54 8.07
C ALA A 127 11.98 12.34 9.37
N ARG A 128 11.28 11.98 10.44
CA ARG A 128 11.43 12.53 11.79
C ARG A 128 11.19 11.47 12.83
N GLU A 129 11.91 11.56 13.95
CA GLU A 129 11.62 10.73 15.10
C GLU A 129 10.25 11.08 15.69
N PHE A 130 9.54 10.07 16.15
CA PHE A 130 8.31 10.25 16.90
C PHE A 130 8.66 10.50 18.38
N TYR A 131 8.45 11.74 18.83
CA TYR A 131 8.63 12.14 20.22
C TYR A 131 7.28 12.22 20.93
N ASN A 132 7.09 11.41 21.97
CA ASN A 132 5.94 11.59 22.86
C ASN A 132 6.23 12.60 23.95
N ARG A 133 5.37 13.62 24.02
CA ARG A 133 5.39 14.62 25.08
C ARG A 133 5.25 13.98 26.47
N GLY A 134 4.59 12.83 26.60
CA GLY A 134 4.46 12.10 27.87
C GLY A 134 5.79 11.55 28.45
N GLU A 135 6.69 11.04 27.60
CA GLU A 135 8.04 10.61 28.02
C GLU A 135 9.04 11.79 28.06
N SER A 136 8.76 12.88 27.32
CA SER A 136 9.68 14.01 27.16
C SER A 136 9.53 15.14 28.20
N LEU A 137 8.54 15.07 29.11
CA LEU A 137 8.28 16.11 30.13
C LEU A 137 9.19 16.02 31.38
N GLY A 138 10.47 15.67 31.21
CA GLY A 138 11.50 15.97 32.21
C GLY A 138 11.71 14.95 33.33
N GLY A 139 11.25 13.71 33.18
CA GLY A 139 11.74 12.60 34.00
C GLY A 139 13.19 12.24 33.65
N PRO A 140 13.98 11.69 34.58
CA PRO A 140 15.29 11.12 34.22
C PRO A 140 15.09 10.04 33.14
N ALA A 141 16.02 9.98 32.17
CA ALA A 141 15.99 8.92 31.16
C ALA A 141 15.87 7.56 31.86
N PRO A 142 14.93 6.69 31.47
CA PRO A 142 14.76 5.40 32.12
C PRO A 142 16.09 4.63 32.04
N GLN A 143 16.47 3.99 33.15
CA GLN A 143 17.69 3.18 33.16
C GLN A 143 17.57 2.09 32.10
N VAL A 144 18.53 2.06 31.16
CA VAL A 144 18.60 1.03 30.13
C VAL A 144 19.05 -0.26 30.81
N THR A 145 18.10 -1.13 31.10
CA THR A 145 18.38 -2.48 31.58
C THR A 145 18.58 -3.43 30.41
N ALA A 146 19.28 -4.55 30.65
CA ALA A 146 19.39 -5.60 29.67
C ALA A 146 18.00 -6.06 29.20
N ALA A 147 17.86 -6.26 27.90
CA ALA A 147 16.61 -6.71 27.34
C ALA A 147 16.30 -8.15 27.80
N VAL A 148 15.13 -8.33 28.39
CA VAL A 148 14.62 -9.62 28.81
C VAL A 148 13.49 -10.07 27.89
N ASN A 149 13.28 -11.38 27.77
CA ASN A 149 12.19 -11.97 27.00
C ASN A 149 12.16 -11.50 25.52
N LEU A 150 13.32 -11.52 24.88
CA LEU A 150 13.54 -11.05 23.50
C LEU A 150 12.80 -11.87 22.42
N LYS A 151 12.35 -13.10 22.76
CA LYS A 151 11.65 -14.03 21.86
C LYS A 151 12.33 -14.14 20.48
N VAL A 152 11.78 -13.47 19.46
CA VAL A 152 12.26 -13.50 18.08
C VAL A 152 13.48 -12.61 17.84
N LEU A 153 13.84 -11.73 18.78
CA LEU A 153 15.03 -10.90 18.69
C LEU A 153 16.28 -11.69 19.17
N PRO A 154 17.42 -11.63 18.47
CA PRO A 154 18.65 -12.25 18.91
C PRO A 154 19.10 -11.76 20.31
N PRO A 155 19.78 -12.60 21.10
CA PRO A 155 20.40 -12.17 22.35
C PRO A 155 21.31 -10.96 22.14
N GLY A 156 21.28 -10.00 23.07
CA GLY A 156 22.10 -8.77 22.98
C GLY A 156 21.57 -7.70 22.02
N THR A 157 20.39 -7.89 21.41
CA THR A 157 19.74 -6.85 20.61
C THR A 157 19.55 -5.57 21.43
N GLN A 158 19.97 -4.42 20.89
CA GLN A 158 19.68 -3.12 21.48
C GLN A 158 18.18 -2.83 21.33
N VAL A 159 17.46 -2.79 22.46
CA VAL A 159 16.01 -2.53 22.47
C VAL A 159 15.66 -1.09 22.81
N HIS A 160 16.44 -0.44 23.66
CA HIS A 160 16.23 0.94 24.13
C HIS A 160 17.26 1.92 23.53
N GLY A 161 17.00 3.21 23.63
CA GLY A 161 17.96 4.28 23.30
C GLY A 161 18.41 4.27 21.84
N GLY A 162 17.48 4.35 20.88
CA GLY A 162 17.77 4.22 19.45
C GLY A 162 17.80 2.78 18.93
N GLY A 163 17.42 1.81 19.76
CA GLY A 163 17.24 0.41 19.35
C GLY A 163 15.89 0.12 18.70
N VAL A 164 15.56 -1.16 18.58
CA VAL A 164 14.35 -1.63 17.84
C VAL A 164 13.03 -1.03 18.35
N MET A 165 12.91 -0.71 19.64
CA MET A 165 11.67 -0.08 20.14
C MET A 165 11.52 1.36 19.63
N HIS A 166 12.62 2.07 19.38
CA HIS A 166 12.57 3.41 18.77
C HIS A 166 12.11 3.32 17.31
N GLU A 167 12.63 2.36 16.55
CA GLU A 167 12.19 2.10 15.17
C GLU A 167 10.68 1.78 15.09
N PHE A 168 10.16 0.97 16.01
CA PHE A 168 8.72 0.64 16.04
C PHE A 168 7.86 1.85 16.34
N ARG A 169 8.26 2.69 17.31
CA ARG A 169 7.52 3.92 17.64
C ARG A 169 7.50 4.88 16.45
N ASN A 170 8.62 5.02 15.75
CA ASN A 170 8.69 5.84 14.55
C ASN A 170 7.79 5.26 13.45
N ALA A 171 7.91 3.96 13.15
CA ALA A 171 7.11 3.27 12.12
C ALA A 171 5.61 3.36 12.34
N LEU A 172 5.16 3.18 13.58
CA LEU A 172 3.74 3.05 13.92
C LEU A 172 3.12 4.33 14.47
N HIS A 173 3.92 5.34 14.83
CA HIS A 173 3.47 6.57 15.51
C HIS A 173 2.75 6.28 16.84
N VAL A 174 3.29 5.34 17.63
CA VAL A 174 2.71 4.92 18.92
C VAL A 174 3.71 5.03 20.07
N ASP A 175 3.17 5.16 21.27
CA ASP A 175 3.92 5.16 22.52
C ASP A 175 4.31 3.76 22.98
N CYS A 176 5.26 3.69 23.93
CA CYS A 176 5.59 2.44 24.63
C CYS A 176 4.33 1.77 25.20
N SER A 177 3.41 2.56 25.78
CA SER A 177 2.14 2.13 26.40
C SER A 177 1.21 1.36 25.47
N PHE A 178 1.34 1.56 24.16
CA PHE A 178 0.57 0.84 23.14
C PHE A 178 0.78 -0.69 23.26
N CYS A 179 2.01 -1.09 23.57
CA CYS A 179 2.42 -2.48 23.75
C CYS A 179 2.79 -2.82 25.20
N HIS A 180 3.46 -1.92 25.90
CA HIS A 180 4.06 -2.08 27.23
C HIS A 180 3.45 -1.09 28.23
N GLY A 181 2.60 -1.51 29.16
CA GLY A 181 1.96 -0.57 30.09
C GLY A 181 1.12 -1.23 31.17
N GLY A 182 0.29 -0.43 31.86
CA GLY A 182 -0.62 -0.88 32.91
C GLY A 182 0.06 -1.18 34.25
N GLY A 183 1.16 -0.49 34.56
CA GLY A 183 1.95 -0.73 35.78
C GLY A 183 2.69 -2.07 35.81
N ARG A 184 2.77 -2.76 34.67
CA ARG A 184 3.43 -4.06 34.53
C ARG A 184 4.85 -3.91 33.98
N PRO A 185 5.75 -4.85 34.30
CA PRO A 185 7.07 -4.91 33.69
C PRO A 185 7.01 -5.04 32.15
N PHE A 186 8.04 -4.56 31.45
CA PHE A 186 8.08 -4.53 29.98
C PHE A 186 8.06 -5.93 29.36
N GLU A 187 8.51 -6.96 30.07
CA GLU A 187 8.53 -8.37 29.69
C GLU A 187 7.18 -9.08 29.84
N ALA A 188 6.16 -8.43 30.41
CA ALA A 188 4.86 -9.06 30.63
C ALA A 188 4.14 -9.35 29.30
N GLU A 189 3.67 -10.58 29.11
CA GLU A 189 3.13 -11.07 27.84
C GLU A 189 1.61 -10.87 27.65
N ALA A 190 0.96 -10.15 28.56
CA ALA A 190 -0.50 -10.06 28.57
C ALA A 190 -1.11 -9.23 27.41
N ASN A 191 -0.31 -8.43 26.70
CA ASN A 191 -0.80 -7.59 25.59
C ASN A 191 -0.58 -8.30 24.25
N PRO A 192 -1.65 -8.68 23.51
CA PRO A 192 -1.54 -9.44 22.26
C PRO A 192 -0.81 -8.67 21.14
N ARG A 193 -0.71 -7.34 21.23
CA ARG A 193 0.03 -6.53 20.25
C ARG A 193 1.52 -6.89 20.20
N LYS A 194 2.08 -7.45 21.28
CA LYS A 194 3.46 -7.94 21.29
C LYS A 194 3.64 -9.14 20.36
N ASP A 195 2.68 -10.08 20.35
CA ASP A 195 2.74 -11.23 19.45
C ASP A 195 2.54 -10.83 18.00
N ILE A 196 1.62 -9.88 17.74
CA ILE A 196 1.46 -9.29 16.40
C ILE A 196 2.77 -8.66 15.94
N ALA A 197 3.41 -7.83 16.77
CA ALA A 197 4.70 -7.22 16.44
C ALA A 197 5.80 -8.26 16.16
N ARG A 198 5.84 -9.37 16.91
CA ARG A 198 6.78 -10.47 16.67
C ARG A 198 6.54 -11.15 15.32
N ASN A 199 5.29 -11.39 14.97
CA ASN A 199 4.94 -11.93 13.66
C ASN A 199 5.35 -10.98 12.54
N MET A 200 5.22 -9.67 12.74
CA MET A 200 5.69 -8.67 11.77
C MET A 200 7.22 -8.66 11.64
N ILE A 201 7.97 -8.84 12.73
CA ILE A 201 9.44 -9.01 12.67
C ILE A 201 9.79 -10.22 11.80
N LEU A 202 9.11 -11.34 12.00
CA LEU A 202 9.35 -12.56 11.23
C LEU A 202 9.00 -12.38 9.76
N LEU A 203 7.88 -11.72 9.45
CA LEU A 203 7.47 -11.39 8.10
C LEU A 203 8.52 -10.54 7.38
N VAL A 204 8.96 -9.42 7.99
CA VAL A 204 9.97 -8.54 7.39
C VAL A 204 11.29 -9.27 7.16
N ARG A 205 11.74 -10.08 8.12
CA ARG A 205 12.95 -10.90 7.95
C ARG A 205 12.82 -11.91 6.82
N GLN A 206 11.67 -12.57 6.71
CA GLN A 206 11.41 -13.53 5.66
C GLN A 206 11.39 -12.85 4.28
N ILE A 207 10.75 -11.68 4.15
CA ILE A 207 10.77 -10.89 2.90
C ILE A 207 12.21 -10.55 2.51
N ASN A 208 12.97 -9.96 3.43
CA ASN A 208 14.35 -9.55 3.16
C ASN A 208 15.28 -10.73 2.85
N THR A 209 14.99 -11.91 3.39
CA THR A 209 15.75 -13.14 3.13
C THR A 209 15.39 -13.77 1.79
N ASN A 210 14.09 -13.85 1.47
CA ASN A 210 13.60 -14.48 0.23
C ASN A 210 13.86 -13.61 -1.00
N PHE A 211 13.99 -12.31 -0.80
CA PHE A 211 14.14 -11.32 -1.86
C PHE A 211 15.42 -10.48 -1.66
N PRO A 212 16.61 -11.10 -1.65
CA PRO A 212 17.85 -10.39 -1.46
C PRO A 212 18.18 -9.54 -2.69
N GLY A 213 18.92 -8.44 -2.50
CA GLY A 213 19.36 -7.61 -3.62
C GLY A 213 18.24 -6.79 -4.27
N MET A 214 17.03 -6.79 -3.70
CA MET A 214 15.91 -6.00 -4.19
C MET A 214 16.09 -4.57 -3.73
N GLY A 215 16.01 -3.63 -4.66
CA GLY A 215 16.24 -2.20 -4.43
C GLY A 215 16.08 -1.44 -5.74
N VAL A 216 16.31 -0.13 -5.72
CA VAL A 216 16.09 0.71 -6.90
C VAL A 216 17.18 0.43 -7.91
N PHE A 217 16.87 -0.14 -9.07
CA PHE A 217 17.84 -0.25 -10.16
C PHE A 217 18.20 1.14 -10.71
N PRO A 218 19.48 1.54 -10.80
CA PRO A 218 20.71 0.74 -10.55
C PRO A 218 21.36 0.95 -9.15
N ASN A 219 20.72 1.72 -8.27
CA ASN A 219 21.22 2.29 -7.01
C ASN A 219 21.42 1.30 -5.83
N GLY A 220 21.38 -0.02 -6.05
CA GLY A 220 21.72 -1.03 -5.04
C GLY A 220 20.57 -1.58 -4.19
N PRO A 221 20.87 -2.49 -3.24
CA PRO A 221 19.89 -3.19 -2.42
C PRO A 221 19.22 -2.28 -1.37
N GLN A 222 17.95 -2.52 -1.10
CA GLN A 222 17.17 -1.85 -0.06
C GLN A 222 16.34 -2.88 0.70
N ALA A 223 16.43 -2.88 2.02
CA ALA A 223 15.62 -3.76 2.86
C ALA A 223 14.22 -3.17 3.10
N VAL A 224 13.22 -4.05 3.17
CA VAL A 224 11.90 -3.70 3.72
C VAL A 224 12.05 -3.49 5.22
N THR A 225 11.38 -2.46 5.73
CA THR A 225 11.34 -2.11 7.16
C THR A 225 9.90 -1.94 7.62
N CYS A 226 9.70 -1.77 8.92
CA CYS A 226 8.39 -1.42 9.47
C CYS A 226 7.86 -0.10 8.86
N TRP A 227 8.75 0.89 8.68
CA TRP A 227 8.38 2.17 8.10
C TRP A 227 7.92 2.02 6.64
N THR A 228 8.50 1.09 5.86
CA THR A 228 8.13 0.90 4.45
C THR A 228 6.62 0.75 4.22
N CYS A 229 5.92 0.07 5.13
CA CYS A 229 4.47 -0.10 5.04
C CYS A 229 3.71 0.91 5.93
N HIS A 230 4.06 0.97 7.21
CA HIS A 230 3.23 1.60 8.25
C HIS A 230 3.19 3.13 8.15
N ARG A 231 4.33 3.78 7.88
CA ARG A 231 4.42 5.23 7.64
C ARG A 231 3.69 6.11 8.65
N GLY A 232 3.79 5.73 9.91
CA GLY A 232 3.18 6.41 11.04
C GLY A 232 1.73 6.02 11.30
N ASP A 233 1.24 4.93 10.70
CA ASP A 233 -0.04 4.31 11.01
C ASP A 233 0.18 2.89 11.57
N PRO A 234 -0.40 2.55 12.74
CA PRO A 234 -0.38 1.18 13.25
C PRO A 234 -0.95 0.15 12.27
N HIS A 235 -1.80 0.57 11.33
CA HIS A 235 -2.35 -0.23 10.26
C HIS A 235 -1.94 0.36 8.90
N PRO A 236 -1.14 -0.36 8.09
CA PRO A 236 -0.74 0.16 6.78
C PRO A 236 -1.94 0.45 5.89
N THR A 237 -1.83 1.49 5.07
CA THR A 237 -2.86 1.87 4.10
C THR A 237 -2.44 1.46 2.69
N GLY A 238 -3.35 0.88 1.93
CA GLY A 238 -3.29 0.62 0.50
C GLY A 238 -4.60 1.03 -0.17
N ILE A 239 -4.74 0.78 -1.45
CA ILE A 239 -5.95 1.02 -2.23
C ILE A 239 -7.10 0.15 -1.74
N ASN A 240 -6.84 -1.13 -1.45
CA ASN A 240 -7.90 -2.08 -1.11
C ASN A 240 -8.36 -2.05 0.36
N ASN A 241 -7.47 -1.65 1.29
CA ASN A 241 -7.77 -1.67 2.72
C ASN A 241 -8.10 -0.28 3.31
N LYS A 242 -8.16 0.78 2.47
CA LYS A 242 -8.53 2.14 2.89
C LYS A 242 -9.96 2.24 3.44
N ASP A 243 -10.85 1.34 3.03
CA ASP A 243 -12.28 1.36 3.37
C ASP A 243 -12.69 0.36 4.47
N TYR A 244 -11.77 -0.52 4.90
CA TYR A 244 -12.06 -1.51 5.95
C TYR A 244 -11.54 -1.03 7.31
N GLY A 245 -12.48 -0.68 8.19
CA GLY A 245 -12.18 -0.52 9.61
C GLY A 245 -11.68 -1.82 10.24
N PRO A 246 -11.04 -1.76 11.42
CA PRO A 246 -10.43 -2.92 12.07
C PRO A 246 -11.43 -4.09 12.20
N PRO A 247 -10.96 -5.35 12.20
CA PRO A 247 -11.82 -6.51 12.31
C PRO A 247 -12.80 -6.35 13.49
N LYS A 248 -14.09 -6.60 13.25
CA LYS A 248 -15.11 -6.55 14.31
C LYS A 248 -14.70 -7.52 15.42
N GLY A 249 -14.29 -6.98 16.58
CA GLY A 249 -13.91 -7.77 17.76
C GLY A 249 -12.62 -7.34 18.47
N ALA A 250 -11.88 -6.34 17.98
CA ALA A 250 -10.70 -5.79 18.65
C ALA A 250 -10.99 -4.48 19.42
N GLN A 251 -11.97 -4.51 20.33
CA GLN A 251 -12.16 -3.51 21.39
C GLN A 251 -11.93 -4.16 22.75
#